data_AF-Q6LG53-F1
#
_entry.id   AF-Q6LG53-F1
#
_cell.length_a   1.000
_cell.length_b   1.000
_cell.length_c   1.000
_cell.angle_alpha   90.00
_cell.angle_beta   90.00
_cell.angle_gamma   90.00
#
_symmetry.space_group_name_H-M   'P 1'
#
loop_
_entity.id
_entity.type
_entity.pdbx_description
1 polymer ?
#
loop_
_entity_poly.entity_id
_entity_poly.type
_entity_poly.pdbx_seq_one_letter_code
_entity_poly.pdbx_strand_id
1 'polypeptide(L)'
;MTPILVPYSNIPYEMDNQSHGDIIMMTRKSVLTALIGTALTIGASASAFAATTFKLSHNHPRDHAVHQAMDSMAKEVRELTNGEVRIRIYPDAQLGTQRESMELMQNGALDMVKTNAAE
;
A
#
# COMPACT_ATOMS: atom_id res chain seq x y z
N MET A 1 58.61 36.01 -67.38
CA MET A 1 59.27 35.85 -66.06
C MET A 1 58.20 35.48 -65.06
N THR A 2 58.41 34.35 -64.40
CA THR A 2 57.42 33.41 -63.85
C THR A 2 56.86 33.80 -62.48
N PRO A 3 55.59 33.49 -62.17
CA PRO A 3 55.06 33.57 -60.81
C PRO A 3 55.66 32.45 -59.93
N ILE A 4 55.98 32.80 -58.69
CA ILE A 4 56.56 31.91 -57.68
C ILE A 4 55.45 31.01 -57.10
N LEU A 5 55.61 29.69 -57.25
CA LEU A 5 54.80 28.64 -56.62
C LEU A 5 55.20 28.50 -55.14
N VAL A 6 54.25 28.65 -54.22
CA VAL A 6 54.42 28.27 -52.81
C VAL A 6 53.92 26.83 -52.64
N PRO A 7 54.68 25.90 -52.04
CA PRO A 7 54.27 24.51 -51.92
C PRO A 7 53.24 24.30 -50.80
N TYR A 8 52.17 23.55 -51.10
CA TYR A 8 51.28 22.99 -50.08
C TYR A 8 52.03 21.90 -49.30
N SER A 9 52.60 22.25 -48.15
CA SER A 9 53.16 21.28 -47.21
C SER A 9 52.08 20.77 -46.24
N ASN A 10 51.76 19.49 -46.40
CA ASN A 10 51.02 18.59 -45.53
C ASN A 10 50.81 19.06 -44.08
N ILE A 11 49.59 19.47 -43.75
CA ILE A 11 49.07 19.43 -42.37
C ILE A 11 48.52 18.01 -42.13
N PRO A 12 49.00 17.25 -41.14
CA PRO A 12 48.39 15.98 -40.79
C PRO A 12 47.02 16.24 -40.17
N TYR A 13 45.98 15.62 -40.73
CA TYR A 13 44.65 15.59 -40.13
C TYR A 13 44.69 14.61 -38.96
N GLU A 14 45.09 15.08 -37.79
CA GLU A 14 45.05 14.29 -36.55
C GLU A 14 43.59 14.23 -36.08
N MET A 15 42.87 13.22 -36.55
CA MET A 15 41.49 12.96 -36.16
C MET A 15 41.48 12.47 -34.72
N ASP A 16 41.01 13.33 -33.82
CA ASP A 16 40.77 13.05 -32.40
C ASP A 16 39.84 11.82 -32.24
N ASN A 17 40.45 10.66 -31.95
CA ASN A 17 39.79 9.40 -31.63
C ASN A 17 39.10 9.44 -30.24
N GLN A 18 39.41 10.42 -29.40
CA GLN A 18 38.94 10.47 -28.01
C GLN A 18 37.41 10.65 -27.93
N SER A 19 36.83 11.43 -28.85
CA SER A 19 35.38 11.71 -28.91
C SER A 19 34.50 10.46 -29.05
N HIS A 20 34.96 9.44 -29.80
CA HIS A 20 34.17 8.20 -29.99
C HIS A 20 34.09 7.36 -28.71
N GLY A 21 35.15 7.36 -27.88
CA GLY A 21 35.17 6.66 -26.59
C GLY A 21 34.28 7.32 -25.55
N ASP A 22 34.25 8.64 -25.53
CA ASP A 22 33.46 9.44 -24.58
C ASP A 22 31.95 9.28 -24.82
N ILE A 23 31.52 9.23 -26.09
CA ILE A 23 30.11 8.99 -26.45
C ILE A 23 29.65 7.62 -25.95
N ILE A 24 30.43 6.56 -26.19
CA ILE A 24 30.09 5.19 -25.76
C ILE A 24 30.06 5.07 -24.23
N MET A 25 31.00 5.71 -23.52
CA MET A 25 30.98 5.74 -22.05
C MET A 25 29.80 6.52 -21.48
N MET A 26 29.42 7.65 -22.10
CA MET A 26 28.32 8.50 -21.68
C MET A 26 26.96 7.83 -21.93
N THR A 27 26.77 7.13 -23.04
CA THR A 27 25.53 6.36 -23.33
C THR A 27 25.32 5.22 -22.34
N ARG A 28 26.38 4.51 -21.93
CA ARG A 28 26.31 3.42 -20.93
C ARG A 28 25.91 3.93 -19.54
N LYS A 29 26.50 5.04 -19.10
CA LYS A 29 26.15 5.69 -17.82
C LYS A 29 24.70 6.16 -17.81
N SER A 30 24.21 6.74 -18.90
CA SER A 30 22.82 7.22 -19.03
C SER A 30 21.79 6.08 -19.01
N VAL A 31 22.08 4.92 -19.62
CA VAL A 31 21.21 3.74 -19.58
C VAL A 31 21.12 3.15 -18.17
N LEU A 32 22.24 3.11 -17.44
CA LEU A 32 22.28 2.66 -16.04
C LEU A 32 21.47 3.56 -15.11
N THR A 33 21.58 4.88 -15.26
CA THR A 33 20.80 5.84 -14.45
C THR A 33 19.30 5.77 -14.76
N ALA A 34 18.93 5.55 -16.03
CA ALA A 34 17.53 5.40 -16.45
C ALA A 34 16.87 4.13 -15.89
N LEU A 35 17.61 3.02 -15.79
CA LEU A 35 17.13 1.76 -15.19
C LEU A 35 16.85 1.90 -13.69
N ILE A 36 17.72 2.58 -12.95
CA ILE A 36 17.54 2.81 -11.51
C ILE A 36 16.38 3.78 -11.24
N GLY A 37 16.24 4.83 -12.05
CA GLY A 37 15.13 5.79 -11.94
C GLY A 37 13.75 5.19 -12.19
N THR A 38 13.66 4.21 -13.09
CA THR A 38 12.39 3.54 -13.43
C THR A 38 11.95 2.52 -12.37
N ALA A 39 12.88 1.91 -11.64
CA ALA A 39 12.55 0.96 -10.56
C ALA A 39 11.87 1.64 -9.35
N LEU A 40 12.18 2.92 -9.10
CA LEU A 40 11.66 3.65 -7.94
C LEU A 40 10.19 4.10 -8.12
N THR A 41 9.72 4.29 -9.36
CA THR A 41 8.36 4.76 -9.63
C THR A 41 7.31 3.66 -9.62
N ILE A 42 7.71 2.39 -9.78
CA ILE A 42 6.80 1.23 -9.80
C ILE A 42 6.39 0.78 -8.37
N GLY A 43 7.19 1.13 -7.35
CA GLY A 43 6.97 0.67 -5.97
C GLY A 43 6.00 1.48 -5.10
N ALA A 44 5.46 2.61 -5.59
CA ALA A 44 4.78 3.59 -4.73
C ALA A 44 3.24 3.48 -4.66
N SER A 45 2.64 2.43 -5.23
CA SER A 45 1.18 2.29 -5.33
C SER A 45 0.61 1.33 -4.27
N ALA A 46 0.83 1.60 -2.98
CA ALA A 46 0.08 0.94 -1.92
C ALA A 46 -1.10 1.84 -1.53
N SER A 47 -2.28 1.57 -2.08
CA SER A 47 -3.52 2.20 -1.64
C SER A 47 -3.87 1.73 -0.23
N ALA A 48 -3.67 2.59 0.78
CA ALA A 48 -4.15 2.34 2.13
C ALA A 48 -5.66 2.58 2.20
N PHE A 49 -6.46 1.53 2.06
CA PHE A 49 -7.89 1.58 2.38
C PHE A 49 -8.09 1.49 3.90
N ALA A 50 -8.98 2.33 4.44
CA ALA A 50 -9.35 2.26 5.85
C ALA A 50 -10.16 0.97 6.10
N ALA A 51 -9.82 0.24 7.16
CA ALA A 51 -10.55 -0.97 7.53
C ALA A 51 -11.99 -0.65 7.96
N THR A 52 -12.94 -1.42 7.46
CA THR A 52 -14.34 -1.36 7.90
C THR A 52 -14.44 -2.02 9.28
N THR A 53 -15.00 -1.32 10.26
CA THR A 53 -15.11 -1.83 11.63
C THR A 53 -16.58 -1.95 12.03
N PHE A 54 -17.03 -3.18 12.26
CA PHE A 54 -18.34 -3.47 12.84
C PHE A 54 -18.27 -3.50 14.37
N LYS A 55 -19.21 -2.85 15.03
CA LYS A 55 -19.38 -2.84 16.49
C LYS A 55 -20.41 -3.90 16.88
N LEU A 56 -20.03 -4.80 17.78
CA LEU A 56 -20.88 -5.89 18.28
C LEU A 56 -21.11 -5.74 19.79
N SER A 57 -22.36 -5.72 20.23
CA SER A 57 -22.74 -5.71 21.66
C SER A 57 -23.25 -7.07 22.14
N HIS A 58 -22.89 -7.45 23.37
CA HIS A 58 -23.52 -8.56 24.11
C HIS A 58 -23.45 -8.37 25.64
N ASN A 59 -24.32 -9.07 26.37
CA ASN A 59 -24.49 -8.94 27.82
C ASN A 59 -23.70 -9.97 28.67
N HIS A 60 -23.02 -10.92 28.03
CA HIS A 60 -22.20 -11.90 28.75
C HIS A 60 -20.81 -11.33 29.16
N PRO A 61 -20.24 -11.80 30.29
CA PRO A 61 -18.86 -11.49 30.65
C PRO A 61 -17.82 -12.14 29.73
N ARG A 62 -16.59 -11.65 29.80
CA ARG A 62 -15.50 -12.09 28.91
C ARG A 62 -15.09 -13.55 29.08
N ASP A 63 -15.26 -14.11 30.26
CA ASP A 63 -14.95 -15.53 30.53
C ASP A 63 -16.03 -16.49 30.01
N HIS A 64 -17.19 -15.97 29.60
CA HIS A 64 -18.29 -16.77 29.08
C HIS A 64 -17.97 -17.34 27.69
N ALA A 65 -18.38 -18.59 27.43
CA ALA A 65 -18.10 -19.28 26.16
C ALA A 65 -18.56 -18.51 24.91
N VAL A 66 -19.70 -17.81 25.01
CA VAL A 66 -20.23 -16.97 23.91
C VAL A 66 -19.26 -15.82 23.56
N HIS A 67 -18.63 -15.19 24.55
CA HIS A 67 -17.66 -14.13 24.29
C HIS A 67 -16.43 -14.70 23.57
N GLN A 68 -15.89 -15.81 24.06
CA GLN A 68 -14.72 -16.46 23.47
C GLN A 68 -14.97 -16.91 22.02
N ALA A 69 -16.18 -17.38 21.72
CA ALA A 69 -16.60 -17.71 20.36
C ALA A 69 -16.65 -16.46 19.46
N MET A 70 -17.16 -15.33 19.97
CA MET A 70 -17.18 -14.07 19.23
C MET A 70 -15.78 -13.48 19.02
N ASP A 71 -14.89 -13.58 20.01
CA ASP A 71 -13.49 -13.19 19.86
C ASP A 71 -12.80 -14.01 18.77
N SER A 72 -13.08 -15.32 18.72
CA SER A 72 -12.58 -16.21 17.67
C SER A 72 -13.13 -15.79 16.30
N MET A 73 -14.44 -15.52 16.20
CA MET A 73 -15.07 -14.97 14.99
C MET A 73 -14.41 -13.65 14.55
N ALA A 74 -14.17 -12.72 15.48
CA ALA A 74 -13.53 -11.44 15.18
C ALA A 74 -12.10 -11.61 14.64
N LYS A 75 -11.37 -12.59 15.19
CA LYS A 75 -10.03 -12.96 14.71
C LYS A 75 -10.08 -13.57 13.32
N GLU A 76 -10.96 -14.54 13.08
CA GLU A 76 -11.12 -15.21 11.79
C GLU A 76 -11.54 -14.23 10.69
N VAL A 77 -12.52 -13.34 10.96
CA VAL A 77 -12.95 -12.32 10.01
C VAL A 77 -11.79 -11.41 9.61
N ARG A 78 -10.97 -10.98 10.58
CA ARG A 78 -9.78 -10.16 10.30
C ARG A 78 -8.78 -10.92 9.44
N GLU A 79 -8.56 -12.21 9.70
CA GLU A 79 -7.59 -13.03 8.95
C GLU A 79 -8.08 -13.30 7.52
N LEU A 80 -9.35 -13.69 7.35
CA LEU A 80 -9.94 -13.99 6.05
C LEU A 80 -10.07 -12.76 5.15
N THR A 81 -10.17 -11.57 5.73
CA THR A 81 -10.29 -10.30 4.98
C THR A 81 -8.98 -9.53 4.88
N ASN A 82 -7.84 -10.12 5.26
CA ASN A 82 -6.55 -9.44 5.32
C ASN A 82 -6.59 -8.11 6.12
N GLY A 83 -7.44 -8.03 7.13
CA GLY A 83 -7.65 -6.85 7.96
C GLY A 83 -8.58 -5.78 7.40
N GLU A 84 -9.14 -5.97 6.20
CA GLU A 84 -10.11 -5.03 5.61
C GLU A 84 -11.42 -4.95 6.41
N VAL A 85 -11.78 -6.04 7.10
CA VAL A 85 -12.93 -6.08 8.01
C VAL A 85 -12.47 -6.40 9.43
N ARG A 86 -12.96 -5.62 10.39
CA ARG A 86 -12.68 -5.78 11.82
C ARG A 86 -13.98 -5.81 12.60
N ILE A 87 -14.03 -6.61 13.65
CA ILE A 87 -15.15 -6.64 14.59
C ILE A 87 -14.64 -6.16 15.94
N ARG A 88 -15.27 -5.12 16.50
CA ARG A 88 -15.02 -4.62 17.84
C ARG A 88 -16.14 -5.07 18.77
N ILE A 89 -15.79 -5.89 19.75
CA ILE A 89 -16.74 -6.49 20.69
C ILE A 89 -16.84 -5.62 21.96
N TYR A 90 -18.07 -5.34 22.36
CA TYR A 90 -18.45 -4.64 23.58
C TYR A 90 -19.18 -5.64 24.49
N PRO A 91 -18.45 -6.35 25.37
CA PRO A 91 -19.03 -7.33 26.28
C PRO A 91 -19.69 -6.65 27.48
N ASP A 92 -20.16 -7.43 28.46
CA ASP A 92 -20.60 -6.93 29.77
C ASP A 92 -21.67 -5.83 29.71
N ALA A 93 -22.53 -5.85 28.66
CA ALA A 93 -23.57 -4.84 28.46
C ALA A 93 -23.03 -3.39 28.45
N GLN A 94 -21.79 -3.18 27.97
CA GLN A 94 -21.14 -1.86 27.92
C GLN A 94 -21.91 -0.82 27.11
N LEU A 95 -22.73 -1.25 26.16
CA LEU A 95 -23.57 -0.39 25.33
C LEU A 95 -25.06 -0.45 25.73
N GLY A 96 -25.34 -0.94 26.94
CA GLY A 96 -26.68 -1.12 27.48
C GLY A 96 -27.15 -2.57 27.48
N THR A 97 -28.36 -2.76 27.99
CA THR A 97 -29.09 -4.03 27.97
C THR A 97 -29.34 -4.52 26.54
N GLN A 98 -29.81 -5.75 26.39
CA GLN A 98 -30.12 -6.36 25.09
C GLN A 98 -31.11 -5.50 24.29
N ARG A 99 -32.20 -5.05 24.92
CA ARG A 99 -33.19 -4.16 24.31
C ARG A 99 -32.58 -2.82 23.88
N GLU A 100 -31.83 -2.16 24.76
CA GLU A 100 -31.20 -0.87 24.43
C GLU A 100 -30.17 -1.01 23.30
N SER A 101 -29.37 -2.08 23.32
CA SER A 101 -28.45 -2.40 22.24
C SER A 101 -29.18 -2.66 20.91
N MET A 102 -30.34 -3.33 20.94
CA MET A 102 -31.18 -3.51 19.75
C MET A 102 -31.73 -2.18 19.22
N GLU A 103 -32.14 -1.26 20.10
CA GLU A 103 -32.57 0.08 19.71
C GLU A 103 -31.41 0.88 19.08
N LEU A 104 -30.19 0.76 19.62
CA LEU A 104 -28.96 1.32 19.02
C LEU A 104 -28.62 0.69 17.66
N MET A 105 -28.94 -0.58 17.46
CA MET A 105 -28.73 -1.22 16.16
C MET A 105 -29.76 -0.73 15.14
N GLN A 106 -31.03 -0.63 15.55
CA GLN A 106 -32.12 -0.15 14.70
C GLN A 106 -31.93 1.31 14.25
N ASN A 107 -31.33 2.16 15.11
CA ASN A 107 -31.04 3.55 14.77
C ASN A 107 -29.69 3.76 14.04
N GLY A 108 -28.93 2.69 13.81
CA GLY A 108 -27.65 2.70 13.09
C GLY A 108 -26.42 3.13 13.91
N ALA A 109 -26.54 3.31 15.22
CA ALA A 109 -25.40 3.61 16.10
C ALA A 109 -24.52 2.37 16.40
N LEU A 110 -25.10 1.18 16.28
CA LEU A 110 -24.48 -0.12 16.49
C LEU A 110 -24.71 -1.02 15.26
N ASP A 111 -23.73 -1.87 14.92
CA ASP A 111 -23.84 -2.69 13.70
C ASP A 111 -24.38 -4.09 13.97
N MET A 112 -24.07 -4.66 15.15
CA MET A 112 -24.44 -6.02 15.51
C MET A 112 -24.80 -6.13 17.00
N VAL A 113 -25.79 -6.98 17.29
CA VAL A 113 -26.21 -7.33 18.65
C VAL A 113 -26.36 -8.85 18.73
N LYS A 114 -25.81 -9.47 19.78
CA LYS A 114 -26.21 -10.84 20.12
C LYS A 114 -27.56 -10.79 20.81
N THR A 115 -28.54 -11.46 20.21
CA THR A 115 -29.87 -11.66 20.78
C THR A 115 -30.23 -13.15 20.83
N ASN A 116 -31.32 -13.51 21.50
CA ASN A 116 -31.99 -14.81 21.41
C ASN A 116 -33.09 -14.77 20.34
N ALA A 117 -33.49 -15.95 19.85
CA ALA A 117 -34.44 -16.06 18.74
C ALA A 117 -35.89 -15.64 19.06
N ALA A 118 -36.22 -15.46 20.34
CA ALA A 118 -37.56 -15.14 20.81
C ALA A 118 -37.74 -13.67 21.21
N GLU A 119 -36.72 -12.83 20.98
CA GLU A 119 -36.77 -11.39 21.24
C GLU A 119 -37.29 -10.59 20.04
#